data_AF-A0A7U9XJM2-F1
#
_entry.id   AF-A0A7U9XJM2-F1
#
_cell.length_a   1.000
_cell.length_b   1.000
_cell.length_c   1.000
_cell.angle_alpha   90.00
_cell.angle_beta   90.00
_cell.angle_gamma   90.00
#
_symmetry.space_group_name_H-M   'P 1'
#
loop_
_entity.id
_entity.type
_entity.pdbx_description
1 polymer ?
#
loop_
_entity_poly.entity_id
_entity_poly.type
_entity_poly.pdbx_seq_one_letter_code
_entity_poly.pdbx_strand_id
1 'polypeptide(L)'
;MASFSGCKLIGVNAYSEHPKWAARLAEWITNEDNQRLRFEMRGQGPSNTAVADSSEIQNSPAIAALLEQSEFSQIQRVGGKFWDPVSEFAGNMAAGNPSGQDLQEQLDVMAEGVSAR
;
A
#
# COMPACT_ATOMS: atom_id res chain seq x y z
N MET A 1 16.45 3.94 -2.47
CA MET A 1 15.10 4.04 -1.88
C MET A 1 14.26 2.95 -2.52
N ALA A 2 13.68 2.04 -1.73
CA ALA A 2 12.83 0.97 -2.25
C ALA A 2 11.36 1.42 -2.20
N SER A 3 10.54 1.00 -3.16
CA SER A 3 9.09 1.19 -3.08
C SER A 3 8.50 0.25 -2.02
N PHE A 4 7.31 0.59 -1.51
CA PHE A 4 6.54 -0.37 -0.71
C PHE A 4 5.68 -1.25 -1.62
N SER A 5 5.76 -2.57 -1.44
CA SER A 5 4.74 -3.51 -1.89
C SER A 5 3.71 -3.69 -0.78
N GLY A 6 2.43 -3.59 -1.16
CA GLY A 6 1.31 -3.70 -0.24
C GLY A 6 0.14 -4.44 -0.90
N CYS A 7 -0.88 -4.70 -0.11
CA CYS A 7 -2.13 -5.27 -0.59
C CYS A 7 -3.32 -4.43 -0.12
N LYS A 8 -4.42 -4.51 -0.86
CA LYS A 8 -5.71 -3.98 -0.41
C LYS A 8 -6.44 -5.08 0.35
N LEU A 9 -6.91 -4.75 1.54
CA LEU A 9 -7.61 -5.67 2.43
C LEU A 9 -9.03 -5.18 2.65
N ILE A 10 -9.99 -6.11 2.68
CA ILE A 10 -11.35 -5.87 3.14
C ILE A 10 -11.48 -6.53 4.51
N GLY A 11 -11.52 -5.72 5.56
CA GLY A 11 -11.68 -6.17 6.94
C GLY A 11 -13.14 -6.10 7.40
N VAL A 12 -13.53 -7.02 8.28
CA VAL A 12 -14.82 -6.96 8.99
C VAL A 12 -14.59 -6.34 10.36
N ASN A 13 -15.37 -5.33 10.71
CA ASN A 13 -15.33 -4.74 12.05
C ASN A 13 -15.77 -5.79 13.10
N ALA A 14 -14.91 -6.04 14.09
CA ALA A 14 -15.19 -6.97 15.19
C ALA A 14 -16.41 -6.59 16.03
N TYR A 15 -16.81 -5.31 16.02
CA TYR A 15 -17.96 -4.77 16.74
C TYR A 15 -19.21 -4.58 15.85
N SER A 16 -19.22 -5.15 14.64
CA SER A 16 -20.39 -5.08 13.76
C SER A 16 -21.63 -5.67 14.43
N GLU A 17 -22.77 -4.98 14.35
CA GLU A 17 -24.09 -5.51 14.77
C GLU A 17 -24.52 -6.70 13.88
N HIS A 18 -23.93 -6.84 12.69
CA HIS A 18 -24.24 -7.88 11.71
C HIS A 18 -22.97 -8.59 11.22
N PRO A 19 -22.23 -9.29 12.09
CA PRO A 19 -20.91 -9.82 11.76
C PRO A 19 -20.95 -10.88 10.66
N LYS A 20 -22.01 -11.72 10.65
CA LYS A 20 -22.20 -12.75 9.60
C LYS A 20 -22.41 -12.13 8.22
N TRP A 21 -23.27 -11.12 8.12
CA TRP A 21 -23.54 -10.45 6.84
C TRP A 21 -22.34 -9.62 6.37
N ALA A 22 -21.64 -8.95 7.29
CA ALA A 22 -20.41 -8.24 6.97
C ALA A 22 -19.32 -9.18 6.42
N ALA A 23 -19.17 -10.38 7.01
CA ALA A 23 -18.26 -11.40 6.50
C ALA A 23 -18.66 -11.90 5.10
N ARG A 24 -19.96 -12.18 4.87
CA ARG A 24 -20.45 -12.57 3.53
C ARG A 24 -20.19 -11.50 2.48
N LEU A 25 -20.36 -10.23 2.84
CA LEU A 25 -20.08 -9.12 1.93
C LEU A 25 -18.58 -9.03 1.62
N ALA A 26 -17.70 -9.16 2.62
CA ALA A 26 -16.26 -9.16 2.42
C ALA A 26 -15.80 -10.33 1.53
N GLU A 27 -16.33 -11.54 1.76
CA GLU A 27 -16.13 -12.71 0.90
C GLU A 27 -16.55 -12.42 -0.54
N TRP A 28 -17.75 -11.86 -0.74
CA TRP A 28 -18.24 -11.54 -2.07
C TRP A 28 -17.37 -10.49 -2.77
N ILE A 29 -17.04 -9.36 -2.13
CA ILE A 29 -16.20 -8.29 -2.71
C ILE A 29 -14.82 -8.81 -3.14
N THR A 30 -14.28 -9.80 -2.44
CA THR A 30 -12.93 -10.33 -2.67
C THR A 30 -12.89 -11.60 -3.52
N ASN A 31 -14.05 -12.07 -4.01
CA ASN A 31 -14.13 -13.27 -4.86
C ASN A 31 -13.49 -13.06 -6.25
N GLU A 32 -13.36 -14.14 -7.01
CA GLU A 32 -12.75 -14.12 -8.35
C GLU A 32 -13.40 -13.10 -9.29
N ASP A 33 -14.73 -13.15 -9.45
CA ASP A 33 -15.48 -12.30 -10.37
C ASP A 33 -15.32 -10.81 -10.03
N ASN A 34 -15.39 -10.45 -8.75
CA ASN A 34 -15.25 -9.06 -8.33
C ASN A 34 -13.81 -8.56 -8.39
N GLN A 35 -12.82 -9.44 -8.26
CA GLN A 35 -11.42 -9.07 -8.52
C GLN A 35 -11.18 -8.82 -10.02
N ARG A 36 -11.78 -9.62 -10.90
CA ARG A 36 -11.76 -9.40 -12.36
C ARG A 36 -12.45 -8.07 -12.73
N LEU A 37 -13.67 -7.86 -12.24
CA LEU A 37 -14.42 -6.63 -12.46
C LEU A 37 -13.65 -5.39 -11.95
N ARG A 38 -12.98 -5.50 -10.80
CA ARG A 38 -12.15 -4.41 -10.26
C ARG A 38 -10.99 -4.06 -11.19
N PHE A 39 -10.35 -5.04 -11.82
CA PHE A 39 -9.34 -4.78 -12.84
C PHE A 39 -9.95 -4.11 -14.06
N GLU A 40 -11.06 -4.62 -14.59
CA GLU A 40 -11.73 -4.04 -15.77
C GLU A 40 -12.13 -2.57 -15.56
N MET A 41 -12.66 -2.26 -14.38
CA MET A 41 -13.14 -0.91 -14.08
C MET A 41 -12.04 0.07 -13.65
N ARG A 42 -10.96 -0.42 -13.03
CA ARG A 42 -9.97 0.45 -12.35
C ARG A 42 -8.50 0.13 -12.60
N GLY A 43 -8.20 -0.90 -13.38
CA GLY A 43 -6.84 -1.35 -13.68
C GLY A 43 -6.06 -1.89 -12.47
N GLN A 44 -6.75 -2.22 -11.37
CA GLN A 44 -6.07 -2.71 -10.16
C GLN A 44 -5.80 -4.20 -10.26
N GLY A 45 -4.54 -4.60 -10.07
CA GLY A 45 -4.13 -6.00 -10.10
C GLY A 45 -4.90 -6.87 -9.09
N PRO A 46 -5.24 -8.12 -9.45
CA PRO A 46 -5.87 -9.07 -8.55
C PRO A 46 -4.84 -9.72 -7.62
N SER A 47 -5.30 -10.21 -6.47
CA SER A 47 -4.56 -11.16 -5.63
C SER A 47 -5.02 -12.62 -5.84
N ASN A 48 -6.14 -12.82 -6.53
CA ASN A 48 -6.56 -14.15 -6.98
C ASN A 48 -5.67 -14.62 -8.13
N THR A 49 -5.05 -15.79 -7.99
CA THR A 49 -4.09 -16.34 -8.96
C THR A 49 -4.73 -16.68 -10.30
N ALA A 50 -5.95 -17.23 -10.32
CA ALA A 50 -6.64 -17.55 -11.57
C ALA A 50 -6.96 -16.29 -12.39
N VAL A 51 -7.33 -15.18 -11.73
CA VAL A 51 -7.48 -13.88 -12.42
C VAL A 51 -6.12 -13.34 -12.84
N ALA A 52 -5.10 -13.43 -11.98
CA ALA A 52 -3.76 -12.95 -12.29
C ALA A 52 -3.14 -13.64 -13.52
N ASP A 53 -3.46 -14.91 -13.73
CA ASP A 53 -3.01 -15.71 -14.87
C ASP A 53 -3.83 -15.48 -16.15
N SER A 54 -4.86 -14.62 -16.12
CA SER A 54 -5.67 -14.32 -17.31
C SER A 54 -4.89 -13.49 -18.33
N SER A 55 -5.23 -13.66 -19.61
CA SER A 55 -4.55 -12.94 -20.70
C SER A 55 -4.74 -11.43 -20.60
N GLU A 56 -5.87 -10.95 -20.08
CA GLU A 56 -6.16 -9.54 -19.88
C GLU A 56 -5.21 -8.91 -18.84
N ILE A 57 -4.88 -9.64 -17.76
CA ILE A 57 -3.93 -9.19 -16.74
C ILE A 57 -2.49 -9.28 -17.25
N GLN A 58 -2.11 -10.42 -17.82
CA GLN A 58 -0.74 -10.66 -18.29
C GLN A 58 -0.32 -9.68 -19.41
N ASN A 59 -1.28 -9.27 -20.25
CA ASN A 59 -1.02 -8.30 -21.32
C ASN A 59 -1.17 -6.83 -20.86
N SER A 60 -1.43 -6.57 -19.58
CA SER A 60 -1.57 -5.22 -19.06
C SER A 60 -0.20 -4.56 -18.82
N PRO A 61 0.15 -3.48 -19.54
CA PRO A 61 1.46 -2.84 -19.38
C PRO A 61 1.67 -2.28 -17.96
N ALA A 62 0.61 -1.77 -17.34
CA ALA A 62 0.69 -1.25 -15.98
C ALA A 62 0.97 -2.35 -14.94
N ILE A 63 0.37 -3.53 -15.13
CA ILE A 63 0.62 -4.68 -14.24
C ILE A 63 2.03 -5.22 -14.46
N ALA A 64 2.47 -5.36 -15.71
CA ALA A 64 3.83 -5.78 -16.03
C ALA A 64 4.87 -4.87 -15.37
N ALA A 65 4.71 -3.54 -15.50
CA ALA A 65 5.61 -2.57 -14.87
C ALA A 65 5.59 -2.66 -13.33
N LEU A 66 4.41 -2.88 -12.72
CA LEU A 66 4.29 -3.06 -11.27
C LEU A 66 4.98 -4.34 -10.78
N LEU A 67 4.86 -5.44 -11.53
CA LEU A 67 5.50 -6.72 -11.21
C LEU A 67 7.03 -6.62 -11.33
N GLU A 68 7.54 -6.00 -12.39
CA GLU A 68 8.98 -5.76 -12.57
C GLU A 68 9.54 -4.89 -11.43
N GLN A 69 8.85 -3.81 -11.06
CA GLN A 69 9.25 -2.96 -9.94
C GLN A 69 9.15 -3.69 -8.58
N SER A 70 8.28 -4.71 -8.46
CA SER A 70 8.06 -5.41 -7.20
C SER A 70 9.31 -6.16 -6.71
N GLU A 71 10.21 -6.57 -7.62
CA GLU A 71 11.50 -7.18 -7.28
C GLU A 71 12.40 -6.25 -6.45
N PHE A 72 12.24 -4.93 -6.62
CA PHE A 72 12.98 -3.89 -5.90
C PHE A 72 12.20 -3.28 -4.73
N SER A 73 11.01 -3.82 -4.45
CA SER A 73 10.14 -3.32 -3.39
C SER A 73 10.42 -3.99 -2.05
N GLN A 74 9.94 -3.38 -0.97
CA GLN A 74 9.89 -3.95 0.37
C GLN A 74 8.44 -4.07 0.81
N ILE A 75 8.07 -5.17 1.47
CA ILE A 75 6.72 -5.31 2.03
C ILE A 75 6.50 -4.20 3.06
N GLN A 76 5.37 -3.50 2.97
CA GLN A 76 5.00 -2.43 3.89
C GLN A 76 4.72 -2.96 5.31
N ARG A 77 5.78 -3.10 6.12
CA ARG A 77 5.74 -3.53 7.53
C ARG A 77 6.05 -2.36 8.48
N VAL A 78 5.33 -1.26 8.30
CA VAL A 78 5.52 -0.02 9.09
C VAL A 78 4.25 0.30 9.88
N GLY A 79 4.43 0.78 11.11
CA GLY A 79 3.33 1.20 11.99
C GLY A 79 2.80 2.60 11.63
N GLY A 80 1.70 3.01 12.27
CA GLY A 80 1.10 4.33 12.05
C GLY A 80 2.05 5.50 12.34
N LYS A 81 2.96 5.33 13.30
CA LYS A 81 3.99 6.33 13.69
C LYS A 81 5.04 6.60 12.61
N PHE A 82 5.12 5.78 11.56
CA PHE A 82 6.10 5.97 10.49
C PHE A 82 5.78 7.19 9.60
N TRP A 83 4.50 7.43 9.32
CA TRP A 83 4.11 8.27 8.19
C TRP A 83 4.33 9.76 8.41
N ASP A 84 3.94 10.29 9.58
CA ASP A 84 4.04 11.73 9.85
C ASP A 84 5.50 12.22 9.90
N PRO A 85 6.42 11.57 10.66
CA PRO A 85 7.82 12.02 10.72
C PRO A 85 8.53 11.95 9.38
N VAL A 86 8.26 10.89 8.59
CA VAL A 86 8.83 10.74 7.24
C VAL A 86 8.28 11.80 6.28
N SER A 87 6.99 12.12 6.37
CA SER A 87 6.36 13.13 5.53
C SER A 87 6.88 14.54 5.83
N GLU A 88 7.09 14.85 7.12
CA GLU A 88 7.68 16.12 7.56
C GLU A 88 9.11 16.28 7.02
N PHE A 89 9.98 15.30 7.26
CA PHE A 89 11.36 15.32 6.75
C PHE A 89 11.41 15.40 5.22
N ALA A 90 10.68 14.52 4.52
CA ALA A 90 10.68 14.48 3.06
C ALA A 90 10.11 15.78 2.45
N GLY A 91 9.09 16.37 3.08
CA GLY A 91 8.55 17.67 2.69
C GLY A 91 9.57 18.79 2.82
N ASN A 92 10.32 18.84 3.93
CA ASN A 92 11.39 19.81 4.12
C ASN A 92 12.52 19.63 3.07
N MET A 93 12.90 18.38 2.78
CA MET A 93 13.90 18.08 1.75
C MET A 93 13.42 18.47 0.34
N ALA A 94 12.15 18.22 0.02
CA ALA A 94 11.56 18.63 -1.26
C ALA A 94 11.53 20.15 -1.42
N ALA A 95 11.39 20.90 -0.32
CA ALA A 95 11.48 22.36 -0.29
C ALA A 95 12.93 22.90 -0.32
N GLY A 96 13.94 22.02 -0.34
CA GLY A 96 15.35 22.41 -0.38
C GLY A 96 15.93 22.83 0.97
N ASN A 97 15.34 22.38 2.09
CA ASN A 97 15.79 22.70 3.45
C ASN A 97 15.95 24.22 3.71
N PRO A 98 14.87 25.02 3.60
CA PRO A 98 14.94 26.48 3.62
C PRO A 98 15.48 27.08 4.92
N SER A 99 15.34 26.38 6.06
CA SER A 99 15.92 26.81 7.34
C SER A 99 17.43 26.61 7.41
N GLY A 100 18.01 25.80 6.50
CA GLY A 100 19.40 25.38 6.57
C GLY A 100 19.72 24.54 7.80
N GLN A 101 18.71 23.93 8.45
CA GLN A 101 18.92 23.08 9.61
C GLN A 101 19.82 21.89 9.25
N ASP A 102 20.66 21.46 10.19
CA ASP A 102 21.53 20.32 10.00
C ASP A 102 20.74 19.05 9.63
N LEU A 103 21.25 18.28 8.67
CA LEU A 103 20.55 17.10 8.15
C LEU A 103 20.59 15.93 9.15
N GLN A 104 21.65 15.81 9.94
CA GLN A 104 21.75 14.77 10.96
C GLN A 104 20.69 15.02 12.04
N GLU A 105 20.55 16.26 12.52
CA GLU A 105 19.52 16.62 13.50
C GLU A 105 18.11 16.30 13.00
N GLN A 106 17.80 16.63 11.74
CA GLN A 106 16.49 16.32 11.15
C GLN A 106 16.24 14.81 11.01
N LEU A 107 17.27 14.05 10.64
CA LEU A 107 17.19 12.59 10.55
C LEU A 107 17.03 11.95 11.93
N ASP A 108 17.68 12.49 12.96
CA ASP A 108 17.56 12.02 14.34
C ASP A 108 16.12 12.23 14.85
N VAL A 109 15.55 13.42 14.63
CA VAL A 109 14.14 13.71 14.97
C VAL A 109 13.19 12.75 14.25
N MET A 110 13.41 12.52 12.95
CA MET A 110 12.59 11.57 12.19
C MET A 110 12.72 10.14 12.76
N ALA A 111 13.94 9.68 13.06
CA ALA A 111 14.20 8.35 13.59
C ALA A 111 13.57 8.15 14.98
N GLU A 112 13.64 9.16 15.86
CA GLU A 112 12.95 9.17 17.15
C GLU A 112 11.43 9.07 16.97
N GLY A 113 10.85 9.87 16.07
CA GLY A 113 9.42 9.85 15.77
C GLY A 113 8.93 8.49 15.25
N VAL A 114 9.69 7.88 14.33
CA VAL A 114 9.37 6.57 13.74
C VAL A 114 9.47 5.44 14.78
N SER A 115 10.41 5.54 15.73
CA SER A 115 10.66 4.50 16.73
C SER A 115 9.88 4.68 18.05
N ALA A 116 9.10 5.75 18.17
CA ALA A 116 8.24 6.01 19.31
C ALA A 116 7.23 4.85 19.54
N ARG A 117 7.11 4.42 20.79
CA ARG A 117 6.21 3.33 21.23
C ARG A 117 4.81 3.83 21.57
#